data_AF-A0A285J480-F1
#
_entry.id   AF-A0A285J480-F1
#
_cell.length_a   1.000
_cell.length_b   1.000
_cell.length_c   1.000
_cell.angle_alpha   90.00
_cell.angle_beta   90.00
_cell.angle_gamma   90.00
#
_symmetry.space_group_name_H-M   'P 1'
#
loop_
_entity.id
_entity.type
_entity.pdbx_description
1 polymer ?
#
loop_
_entity_poly.entity_id
_entity_poly.type
_entity_poly.pdbx_seq_one_letter_code
_entity_poly.pdbx_strand_id
1 'polypeptide(L)'
;MLPDLSEYRLDRSLTDAPFEGVAVPGLSAEFYHRPDGDRVATVGRYSCAGRDFLLAWGYADEPHCRKSAVHDETTGGWHHPTDGCPTVRVERAGGEVVGLAVLTPAGQWLSTAGATRPGK
;
A
#
# COMPACT_ATOMS: atom_id res chain seq x y z
N MET A 1 -5.25 15.36 0.44
CA MET A 1 -6.05 14.72 1.50
C MET A 1 -5.98 13.22 1.30
N LEU A 2 -5.98 12.43 2.38
CA LEU A 2 -6.10 10.97 2.28
C LEU A 2 -7.53 10.59 1.87
N PRO A 3 -7.73 9.48 1.15
CA PRO A 3 -9.07 8.99 0.86
C PRO A 3 -9.75 8.48 2.15
N ASP A 4 -11.02 8.84 2.35
CA ASP A 4 -11.87 8.20 3.34
C ASP A 4 -12.44 6.90 2.75
N LEU A 5 -11.94 5.76 3.20
CA LEU A 5 -12.34 4.45 2.69
C LEU A 5 -13.81 4.11 2.98
N SER A 6 -14.46 4.77 3.95
CA SER A 6 -15.88 4.55 4.23
C SER A 6 -16.80 5.00 3.09
N GLU A 7 -16.31 5.89 2.24
CA GLU A 7 -17.01 6.34 1.04
C GLU A 7 -16.89 5.34 -0.13
N TYR A 8 -15.99 4.35 -0.03
CA TYR A 8 -15.70 3.40 -1.08
C TYR A 8 -16.28 2.01 -0.79
N ARG A 9 -16.46 1.22 -1.85
CA ARG A 9 -16.79 -0.20 -1.76
C ARG A 9 -15.53 -1.03 -1.98
N LEU A 10 -15.34 -2.06 -1.17
CA LEU A 10 -14.29 -3.05 -1.39
C LEU A 10 -14.64 -3.86 -2.65
N ASP A 11 -13.74 -3.84 -3.63
CA ASP A 11 -13.84 -4.60 -4.89
C ASP A 11 -13.23 -6.00 -4.72
N ARG A 12 -12.00 -6.05 -4.21
CA ARG A 12 -11.27 -7.30 -3.99
C ARG A 12 -10.18 -7.15 -2.93
N SER A 13 -9.79 -8.27 -2.34
CA SER A 13 -8.64 -8.37 -1.45
C SER A 13 -7.73 -9.54 -1.84
N LEU A 14 -6.42 -9.38 -1.64
CA LEU A 14 -5.40 -10.37 -1.88
C LEU A 14 -4.58 -10.54 -0.61
N THR A 15 -4.41 -11.78 -0.15
CA THR A 15 -3.47 -12.14 0.92
C THR A 15 -2.19 -12.68 0.29
N ASP A 16 -1.05 -12.40 0.92
CA ASP A 16 0.29 -12.67 0.38
C ASP A 16 0.43 -12.13 -1.06
N ALA A 17 -0.04 -10.89 -1.25
CA ALA A 17 -0.15 -10.27 -2.56
C ALA A 17 1.20 -10.24 -3.27
N PRO A 18 1.25 -10.51 -4.59
CA PRO A 18 2.49 -10.40 -5.34
C PRO A 18 2.84 -8.93 -5.58
N PHE A 19 4.11 -8.59 -5.45
CA PHE A 19 4.68 -7.33 -5.92
C PHE A 19 5.65 -7.61 -7.06
N GLU A 20 5.42 -7.02 -8.23
CA GLU A 20 6.21 -7.25 -9.46
C GLU A 20 6.40 -8.74 -9.81
N GLY A 21 5.36 -9.55 -9.57
CA GLY A 21 5.39 -10.99 -9.84
C GLY A 21 6.06 -11.84 -8.75
N VAL A 22 6.49 -11.23 -7.64
CA VAL A 22 7.10 -11.92 -6.50
C VAL A 22 6.13 -11.94 -5.32
N ALA A 23 5.82 -13.12 -4.79
CA ALA A 23 5.01 -13.24 -3.58
C ALA A 23 5.72 -12.58 -2.39
N VAL A 24 5.03 -11.73 -1.65
CA VAL A 24 5.53 -11.09 -0.43
C VAL A 24 4.76 -11.65 0.76
N PRO A 25 5.39 -12.47 1.62
CA PRO A 25 4.72 -13.03 2.79
C PRO A 25 4.18 -11.94 3.72
N GLY A 26 2.93 -12.09 4.16
CA GLY A 26 2.26 -11.17 5.08
C GLY A 26 1.70 -9.91 4.44
N LEU A 27 1.96 -9.65 3.16
CA LEU A 27 1.40 -8.52 2.42
C LEU A 27 -0.07 -8.77 2.10
N SER A 28 -0.95 -7.92 2.60
CA SER A 28 -2.35 -7.87 2.20
C SER A 28 -2.60 -6.61 1.37
N ALA A 29 -3.33 -6.77 0.26
CA ALA A 29 -3.73 -5.67 -0.60
C ALA A 29 -5.26 -5.67 -0.72
N GLU A 30 -5.89 -4.55 -0.38
CA GLU A 30 -7.32 -4.31 -0.53
C GLU A 30 -7.53 -3.23 -1.59
N PHE A 31 -8.41 -3.49 -2.54
CA PHE A 31 -8.71 -2.57 -3.64
C PHE A 31 -10.16 -2.12 -3.54
N TYR A 32 -10.36 -0.81 -3.52
CA TYR A 32 -11.64 -0.16 -3.36
C TYR A 32 -11.98 0.67 -4.58
N HIS A 33 -13.27 0.83 -4.84
CA HIS A 33 -13.78 1.75 -5.86
C HIS A 33 -14.95 2.59 -5.37
N ARG A 34 -15.19 3.71 -6.04
CA ARG A 34 -16.37 4.54 -5.86
C ARG A 34 -16.68 5.28 -7.16
N PRO A 35 -17.96 5.38 -7.59
CA PRO A 35 -18.33 6.30 -8.65
C PRO A 35 -17.97 7.75 -8.29
N ASP A 36 -17.44 8.50 -9.26
CA ASP A 36 -17.09 9.92 -9.14
C ASP A 36 -17.43 10.62 -10.46
N GLY A 37 -18.69 11.06 -10.59
CA GLY A 37 -19.24 11.55 -11.86
C GLY A 37 -19.19 10.47 -12.94
N ASP A 38 -18.56 10.78 -14.06
CA ASP A 38 -18.37 9.86 -15.20
C ASP A 38 -17.14 8.93 -15.03
N ARG A 39 -16.45 9.02 -13.88
CA ARG A 39 -15.23 8.24 -13.60
C ARG A 39 -15.42 7.34 -12.39
N VAL A 40 -14.48 6.43 -12.20
CA VAL A 40 -14.43 5.55 -11.03
C VAL A 40 -13.15 5.86 -10.25
N ALA A 41 -13.30 6.44 -9.07
CA ALA A 41 -12.20 6.63 -8.14
C ALA A 41 -11.80 5.26 -7.56
N THR A 42 -10.49 5.02 -7.42
CA THR A 42 -9.95 3.75 -6.92
C THR A 42 -8.91 4.00 -5.84
N VAL A 43 -8.85 3.10 -4.85
CA VAL A 43 -7.84 3.14 -3.78
C VAL A 43 -7.30 1.73 -3.54
N GLY A 44 -5.98 1.58 -3.56
CA GLY A 44 -5.28 0.41 -3.03
C GLY A 44 -4.76 0.70 -1.62
N ARG A 45 -5.14 -0.14 -0.66
CA ARG A 45 -4.63 -0.15 0.71
C ARG A 45 -3.75 -1.37 0.90
N TYR A 46 -2.53 -1.15 1.39
CA TYR A 46 -1.54 -2.19 1.58
C TYR A 46 -1.15 -2.26 3.04
N SER A 47 -1.25 -3.47 3.59
CA SER A 47 -0.88 -3.76 4.97
C SER A 47 0.05 -4.96 5.06
N CYS A 48 0.90 -4.96 6.07
CA CYS A 48 1.74 -6.11 6.41
C CYS A 48 1.50 -6.48 7.87
N ALA A 49 1.21 -7.76 8.13
CA ALA A 49 0.83 -8.26 9.46
C ALA A 49 -0.28 -7.43 10.16
N GLY A 50 -1.25 -6.96 9.37
CA GLY A 50 -2.39 -6.17 9.86
C GLY A 50 -2.10 -4.69 10.10
N ARG A 51 -0.90 -4.20 9.77
CA ARG A 51 -0.52 -2.78 9.87
C ARG A 51 -0.45 -2.15 8.50
N ASP A 52 -1.15 -1.04 8.31
CA ASP A 52 -1.09 -0.29 7.06
C ASP A 52 0.27 0.37 6.91
N PHE A 53 0.81 0.35 5.69
CA PHE A 53 2.05 1.06 5.37
C PHE A 53 1.92 1.91 4.10
N LEU A 54 0.92 1.67 3.25
CA LEU A 54 0.79 2.36 1.99
C LEU A 54 -0.67 2.48 1.54
N LEU A 55 -1.03 3.67 1.08
CA LEU A 55 -2.22 3.95 0.28
C LEU A 55 -1.78 4.50 -1.07
N ALA A 56 -2.44 4.06 -2.14
CA ALA A 56 -2.28 4.63 -3.48
C ALA A 56 -3.65 4.75 -4.15
N TRP A 57 -3.93 5.90 -4.77
CA TRP A 57 -5.25 6.17 -5.33
C TRP A 57 -5.20 7.04 -6.58
N GLY A 58 -6.29 7.01 -7.33
CA GLY A 58 -6.48 7.71 -8.58
C GLY A 58 -7.80 7.30 -9.20
N TYR A 59 -7.85 7.21 -10.51
CA TYR A 59 -9.03 6.77 -11.24
C TYR A 59 -8.77 5.49 -12.04
N ALA A 60 -9.80 4.68 -12.24
CA ALA A 60 -9.69 3.39 -12.93
C ALA A 60 -9.26 3.50 -14.40
N ASP A 61 -9.48 4.68 -15.02
CA ASP A 61 -9.08 5.00 -16.39
C ASP A 61 -7.65 5.55 -16.49
N GLU A 62 -6.93 5.68 -15.37
CA GLU A 62 -5.53 6.14 -15.33
C GLU A 62 -4.56 4.94 -15.28
N PRO A 63 -3.48 4.94 -16.07
CA PRO A 63 -2.49 3.85 -16.07
C PRO A 63 -1.64 3.82 -14.79
N HIS A 64 -1.61 4.92 -14.04
CA HIS A 64 -0.77 5.10 -12.86
C HIS A 64 -1.58 5.73 -11.73
N CYS A 65 -1.16 5.45 -10.50
CA CYS A 65 -1.73 6.11 -9.32
C CYS A 65 -1.51 7.61 -9.43
N ARG A 66 -2.55 8.39 -9.16
CA ARG A 66 -2.48 9.85 -9.15
C ARG A 66 -1.77 10.36 -7.91
N LYS A 67 -2.00 9.70 -6.77
CA LYS A 67 -1.38 10.03 -5.49
C LYS A 67 -1.09 8.78 -4.68
N SER A 68 -0.19 8.92 -3.73
CA SER A 68 0.11 7.91 -2.71
C SER A 68 0.42 8.56 -1.37
N ALA A 69 0.31 7.79 -0.30
CA ALA A 69 0.71 8.17 1.05
C ALA A 69 1.29 6.97 1.78
N VAL A 70 2.28 7.23 2.62
CA VAL A 70 3.01 6.20 3.37
C VAL A 70 2.68 6.36 4.85
N HIS A 71 2.38 5.26 5.53
CA HIS A 71 2.17 5.26 6.98
C HIS A 71 3.49 4.96 7.68
N ASP A 72 3.83 5.80 8.65
CA ASP A 72 4.99 5.64 9.49
C ASP A 72 4.55 5.29 10.91
N GLU A 73 4.70 4.02 11.26
CA GLU A 73 4.38 3.48 12.58
C GLU A 73 5.21 4.12 13.70
N THR A 74 6.42 4.62 13.41
CA THR A 74 7.28 5.24 14.42
C THR A 74 6.77 6.61 14.86
N THR A 75 6.09 7.31 13.95
CA THR A 75 5.40 8.57 14.24
C THR A 75 3.90 8.39 14.47
N GLY A 76 3.37 7.19 14.18
CA GLY A 76 1.97 6.80 14.37
C GLY A 76 1.01 7.44 13.37
N GLY A 77 1.51 7.84 12.19
CA GLY A 77 0.72 8.63 11.26
C GLY A 77 1.08 8.47 9.79
N TRP A 78 0.17 8.94 8.95
CA TRP A 78 0.38 9.03 7.51
C TRP A 78 1.20 10.27 7.18
N HIS A 79 2.23 10.10 6.35
CA HIS A 79 2.85 11.22 5.67
C HIS A 79 1.84 11.94 4.76
N HIS A 80 2.14 13.21 4.46
CA HIS A 80 1.35 13.94 3.47
C HIS A 80 1.34 13.21 2.12
N PRO A 81 0.18 13.20 1.42
CA PRO A 81 0.09 12.62 0.08
C PRO A 81 1.10 13.20 -0.90
N THR A 82 1.78 12.33 -1.64
CA THR A 82 2.64 12.69 -2.78
C THR A 82 1.94 12.39 -4.09
N ASP A 83 2.34 13.08 -5.15
CA ASP A 83 1.86 12.80 -6.50
C ASP A 83 2.55 11.56 -7.09
N GLY A 84 1.80 10.76 -7.83
CA GLY A 84 2.28 9.56 -8.51
C GLY A 84 2.27 8.29 -7.66
N CYS A 85 2.76 7.22 -8.30
CA CYS A 85 2.95 5.91 -7.68
C CYS A 85 4.00 5.97 -6.56
N PRO A 86 3.85 5.17 -5.50
CA PRO A 86 4.85 5.06 -4.47
C PRO A 86 6.12 4.39 -5.00
N THR A 87 7.27 4.77 -4.45
CA THR A 87 8.52 4.03 -4.69
C THR A 87 8.63 2.90 -3.68
N VAL A 88 8.58 1.67 -4.16
CA VAL A 88 8.59 0.44 -3.36
C VAL A 88 9.69 -0.47 -3.86
N ARG A 89 10.32 -1.23 -2.97
CA ARG A 89 11.28 -2.29 -3.33
C ARG A 89 11.05 -3.54 -2.49
N VAL A 90 11.40 -4.69 -3.05
CA VAL A 90 11.40 -5.96 -2.33
C VAL A 90 12.62 -6.05 -1.41
N GLU A 91 12.40 -6.46 -0.16
CA GLU A 91 13.49 -6.76 0.77
C GLU A 91 13.76 -8.25 0.82
N ARG A 92 15.05 -8.60 0.83
CA ARG A 92 15.52 -9.99 0.80
C ARG A 92 16.57 -10.25 1.86
N ALA A 93 16.48 -11.41 2.50
CA ALA A 93 17.51 -11.93 3.41
C ALA A 93 17.91 -13.33 2.96
N GLY A 94 19.20 -13.57 2.69
CA GLY A 94 19.67 -14.88 2.21
C GLY A 94 19.04 -15.35 0.90
N GLY A 95 18.50 -14.44 0.08
CA GLY A 95 17.79 -14.75 -1.17
C GLY A 95 16.27 -14.89 -1.02
N GLU A 96 15.78 -15.08 0.19
CA GLU A 96 14.35 -15.18 0.52
C GLU A 96 13.71 -13.79 0.61
N VAL A 97 12.45 -13.65 0.18
CA VAL A 97 11.67 -12.42 0.30
C VAL A 97 11.17 -12.30 1.73
N VAL A 98 11.56 -11.22 2.40
CA VAL A 98 11.22 -10.98 3.82
C VAL A 98 10.25 -9.82 4.02
N GLY A 99 9.94 -9.07 2.96
CA GLY A 99 9.01 -7.95 3.02
C GLY A 99 9.19 -6.97 1.87
N LEU A 100 8.67 -5.75 2.08
CA LEU A 100 8.84 -4.60 1.22
C LEU A 100 9.47 -3.46 2.02
N ALA A 101 10.11 -2.53 1.31
CA ALA A 101 10.37 -1.21 1.81
C ALA A 101 9.71 -0.16 0.91
N VAL A 102 9.15 0.88 1.52
CA VAL A 102 8.55 2.02 0.83
C VAL A 102 9.31 3.29 1.17
N LEU A 103 9.54 4.14 0.16
CA LEU A 103 10.23 5.41 0.35
C LEU A 103 9.23 6.48 0.83
N THR A 104 9.53 7.12 1.96
CA THR A 104 8.76 8.25 2.47
C THR A 104 9.04 9.52 1.65
N PRO A 105 8.17 10.54 1.74
CA PRO A 105 8.44 11.84 1.12
C PRO A 105 9.70 12.54 1.67
N ALA A 106 10.15 12.16 2.87
CA ALA A 106 11.39 12.65 3.48
C ALA A 106 12.65 11.89 2.98
N GLY A 107 12.50 10.93 2.07
CA GLY A 107 13.61 10.15 1.52
C GLY A 107 14.07 9.01 2.42
N GLN A 108 13.28 8.61 3.41
CA GLN A 108 13.58 7.50 4.31
C GLN A 108 12.91 6.22 3.82
N TRP A 109 13.57 5.08 3.97
CA TRP A 109 12.97 3.78 3.66
C TRP A 109 12.33 3.19 4.91
N LEU A 110 11.03 2.92 4.85
CA LEU A 110 10.31 2.19 5.89
C LEU A 110 10.16 0.73 5.47
N SER A 111 10.70 -0.15 6.30
CA SER A 111 10.70 -1.59 6.08
C SER A 111 9.47 -2.25 6.71
N THR A 112 8.89 -3.22 6.01
CA THR A 112 7.88 -4.13 6.55
C THR A 112 8.50 -5.45 7.02
N ALA A 113 9.80 -5.65 6.84
CA ALA A 113 10.49 -6.86 7.26
C ALA A 113 10.45 -6.97 8.79
N GLY A 114 10.17 -8.18 9.29
CA GLY A 114 10.03 -8.40 10.74
C GLY A 114 8.70 -7.96 11.34
N ALA A 115 7.75 -7.44 10.54
CA ALA A 115 6.35 -7.38 10.93
C ALA A 115 5.79 -8.82 10.99
N THR A 116 6.05 -9.53 12.08
CA THR A 116 5.57 -10.90 12.28
C THR A 116 4.04 -10.92 12.37
N ARG A 117 3.39 -11.83 11.62
CA ARG A 117 1.98 -12.19 11.86
C ARG A 117 1.81 -12.55 13.34
N PRO A 118 0.82 -12.02 14.07
CA PRO A 118 0.44 -12.61 15.35
C PRO A 118 0.08 -14.09 15.10
N GLY A 119 0.63 -14.96 15.94
CA GLY A 119 0.52 -16.40 15.83
C GLY A 119 -0.92 -16.90 15.77
N LYS A 120 -1.10 -17.97 15.01
CA LYS A 120 -2.31 -18.75 14.76
C LYS A 120 -3.09 -19.13 16.02
#